data_AF-A0AA44Z1T7-F1
#
_entry.id   AF-A0AA44Z1T7-F1
#
_cell.length_a   1.000
_cell.length_b   1.000
_cell.length_c   1.000
_cell.angle_alpha   90.00
_cell.angle_beta   90.00
_cell.angle_gamma   90.00
#
_symmetry.space_group_name_H-M   'P 1'
#
loop_
_entity.id
_entity.type
_entity.pdbx_description
1 polymer ?
#
loop_
_entity_poly.entity_id
_entity_poly.type
_entity_poly.pdbx_seq_one_letter_code
_entity_poly.pdbx_strand_id
1 'polypeptide(L)' 'MKKSRFTDSQIIAVLKQAQAGAPVPELCREHGISSATF' A
#
# COMPACT_ATOMS: atom_id res chain seq x y z
N MET A 1 -1.18 -6.81 -21.74
CA MET A 1 -1.71 -6.04 -20.59
C MET A 1 -0.51 -5.52 -19.79
N LYS A 2 -0.50 -4.26 -19.36
CA LYS A 2 0.60 -3.75 -18.51
C LYS A 2 0.61 -4.55 -17.21
N LYS A 3 1.77 -5.06 -16.79
CA LYS A 3 1.91 -5.71 -15.48
C LYS A 3 1.57 -4.68 -14.39
N SER A 4 0.76 -5.07 -13.41
CA SER A 4 0.52 -4.24 -12.23
C SER A 4 1.85 -3.96 -11.54
N ARG A 5 2.00 -2.75 -10.99
CA ARG A 5 3.19 -2.35 -10.23
C ARG A 5 3.24 -3.03 -8.86
N PHE A 6 2.10 -3.49 -8.37
CA PHE A 6 1.94 -4.19 -7.10
C PHE A 6 1.25 -5.52 -7.31
N THR A 7 1.68 -6.53 -6.54
CA THR A 7 1.00 -7.83 -6.44
C THR A 7 -0.15 -7.76 -5.45
N ASP A 8 -1.16 -8.62 -5.61
CA ASP A 8 -2.30 -8.68 -4.68
C ASP A 8 -1.86 -8.93 -3.23
N SER A 9 -0.83 -9.75 -3.03
CA SER A 9 -0.25 -10.01 -1.71
C SER A 9 0.35 -8.74 -1.08
N GLN A 10 1.02 -7.89 -1.87
CA GLN A 10 1.54 -6.61 -1.37
C GLN A 10 0.40 -5.66 -1.00
N ILE A 11 -0.65 -5.58 -1.83
CA ILE A 11 -1.81 -4.73 -1.55
C ILE A 11 -2.49 -5.18 -0.24
N ILE A 12 -2.74 -6.48 -0.07
CA ILE A 12 -3.36 -7.03 1.13
C ILE A 12 -2.51 -6.79 2.38
N ALA A 13 -1.18 -6.90 2.28
CA ALA A 13 -0.29 -6.64 3.41
C ALA A 13 -0.36 -5.19 3.90
N VAL A 14 -0.31 -4.23 2.97
CA VAL A 14 -0.39 -2.79 3.28
C VAL A 14 -1.75 -2.44 3.88
N LEU A 15 -2.85 -2.97 3.33
CA LEU A 15 -4.20 -2.75 3.87
C LEU A 15 -4.37 -3.32 5.29
N LYS A 16 -3.71 -4.45 5.59
CA LYS A 16 -3.72 -5.03 6.94
C LYS A 16 -2.95 -4.17 7.94
N GLN A 17 -1.80 -3.62 7.56
CA GLN A 17 -1.03 -2.71 8.41
C GLN A 17 -1.85 -1.45 8.74
N ALA A 18 -2.53 -0.89 7.74
CA ALA A 18 -3.42 0.26 7.93
C ALA A 18 -4.57 -0.06 8.89
N GLN A 19 -5.22 -1.21 8.72
CA GLN A 19 -6.26 -1.69 9.64
C GLN A 19 -5.74 -1.96 11.06
N ALA A 20 -4.47 -2.35 11.20
CA ALA A 20 -3.80 -2.50 12.48
C ALA A 20 -3.41 -1.16 13.13
N GLY A 21 -3.69 -0.03 12.48
CA GLY A 21 -3.45 1.32 13.01
C GLY A 21 -2.15 1.96 12.55
N ALA A 22 -1.42 1.38 11.60
CA ALA A 22 -0.23 2.02 11.06
C ALA A 22 -0.61 3.32 10.30
N PRO A 23 0.16 4.42 10.48
CA PRO A 23 -0.14 5.68 9.80
C PRO A 23 -0.03 5.55 8.28
N VAL A 24 -1.14 5.85 7.58
CA VAL A 24 -1.19 5.83 6.11
C VAL A 24 -0.07 6.64 5.44
N PRO A 25 0.30 7.85 5.92
CA PRO A 25 1.41 8.60 5.32
C PRO A 25 2.76 7.87 5.38
N GLU A 26 2.99 7.06 6.42
CA GLU A 26 4.22 6.27 6.54
C GLU A 26 4.19 5.07 5.60
N LEU A 27 3.07 4.35 5.53
CA LEU A 27 2.87 3.26 4.58
C LEU A 27 3.04 3.71 3.12
N CYS A 28 2.51 4.90 2.78
CA CYS A 28 2.67 5.50 1.46
C CYS A 28 4.15 5.74 1.11
N ARG A 29 4.93 6.26 2.06
CA ARG A 29 6.36 6.53 1.86
C ARG A 29 7.17 5.24 1.79
N GLU A 30 6.89 4.27 2.65
CA GLU A 30 7.61 2.99 2.71
C GLU A 30 7.37 2.14 1.46
N HIS A 31 6.12 2.04 0.99
CA HIS A 31 5.75 1.22 -0.15
C HIS A 31 5.76 1.98 -1.49
N GLY A 32 6.14 3.27 -1.48
CA GLY A 32 6.14 4.13 -2.66
C GLY A 32 4.75 4.26 -3.28
N ILE A 33 3.71 4.28 -2.46
CA ILE A 33 2.31 4.47 -2.85
C ILE A 33 1.99 5.95 -2.72
N SER A 34 1.35 6.53 -3.74
CA SER A 34 0.84 7.90 -3.62
C SER A 34 -0.33 7.92 -2.64
N SER A 35 -0.42 8.94 -1.79
CA SER A 35 -1.55 9.11 -0.88
C SER A 35 -2.90 9.28 -1.58
N ALA A 36 -2.90 9.62 -2.87
CA ALA A 36 -4.12 9.66 -3.69
C ALA A 36 -4.53 8.30 -4.26
N THR A 37 -3.61 7.32 -4.23
CA THR A 37 -3.82 5.94 -4.68
C THR A 37 -4.12 5.01 -3.53
N PHE A 38 -3.52 5.26 -2.37
CA PHE A 38 -3.84 4.60 -1.12
C PHE A 38 -5.29 4.94 -0.71
#